data_AF-R7N2J5-F1
#
_entry.id   AF-R7N2J5-F1
#
_cell.length_a   1.000
_cell.length_b   1.000
_cell.length_c   1.000
_cell.angle_alpha   90.00
_cell.angle_beta   90.00
_cell.angle_gamma   90.00
#
_symmetry.space_group_name_H-M   'P 1'
#
loop_
_entity.id
_entity.type
_entity.pdbx_description
1 polymer ?
#
loop_
_entity_poly.entity_id
_entity_poly.type
_entity_poly.pdbx_seq_one_letter_code
_entity_poly.pdbx_strand_id
1 'polypeptide(L)'
;MEKKNKAEELLKKDGEEAIPKGSISQFINDKEKEISEIILELSQDTEIYNPKQTFNRLKKYQSSLQKKNKGRPLYSKITKKIHDMDENKKNNITENLTKLISFTEKEKEDSIFPIIFKIYDHINLAQFQELEIKQAVEDAKANISAMFENSEKKFDEKAEKEKIKAIKEITKNINDESRGAQRGYVTTLGIFAAIILAAFSSLSLAKNATEGNYGDLHGAILLNTILGTLVLGLIQMLLSAIFKMEGKEYHWYNVVLSCIALWIAAAAAWYVAQ
;
A
#
# COMPACT_ATOMS: atom_id res chain seq x y z
N MET A 1 -12.85 13.21 -54.20
CA MET A 1 -12.75 14.61 -54.63
C MET A 1 -14.09 15.36 -54.63
N GLU A 2 -15.22 14.65 -54.52
CA GLU A 2 -16.57 15.18 -54.74
C GLU A 2 -17.19 15.97 -53.57
N LYS A 3 -16.73 15.74 -52.32
CA LYS A 3 -17.27 16.43 -51.12
C LYS A 3 -16.75 17.86 -50.90
N LYS A 4 -15.66 18.27 -51.57
CA LYS A 4 -15.09 19.63 -51.40
C LYS A 4 -15.86 20.71 -52.16
N ASN A 5 -16.51 20.37 -53.28
CA ASN A 5 -17.25 21.35 -54.09
C ASN A 5 -18.55 21.82 -53.42
N LYS A 6 -19.19 20.99 -52.60
CA LYS A 6 -20.49 21.32 -51.98
C LYS A 6 -20.39 22.40 -50.90
N ALA A 7 -19.23 22.54 -50.25
CA ALA A 7 -18.99 23.58 -49.25
C ALA A 7 -18.75 24.97 -49.90
N GLU A 8 -18.19 25.00 -51.11
CA GLU A 8 -17.93 26.24 -51.86
C GLU A 8 -19.23 26.83 -52.46
N GLU A 9 -20.24 25.98 -52.73
CA GLU A 9 -21.59 26.40 -53.14
C GLU A 9 -22.39 27.04 -52.00
N LEU A 10 -22.24 26.56 -50.76
CA LEU A 10 -22.99 27.06 -49.59
C LEU A 10 -22.55 28.45 -49.11
N LEU A 11 -21.47 29.01 -49.67
CA LEU A 11 -20.91 30.32 -49.30
C LEU A 11 -21.13 31.40 -50.37
N LYS A 12 -21.77 31.08 -51.50
CA LYS A 12 -22.18 32.08 -52.48
C LYS A 12 -23.51 32.69 -52.06
N LYS A 13 -23.52 33.99 -51.75
CA LYS A 13 -24.71 34.83 -51.95
C LYS A 13 -24.71 35.29 -53.40
N ASP A 14 -25.87 35.27 -54.04
CA ASP A 14 -26.04 35.62 -55.44
C ASP A 14 -25.43 37.00 -55.76
N GLY A 15 -24.42 37.03 -56.64
CA GLY A 15 -23.89 38.26 -57.24
C GLY A 15 -22.39 38.58 -57.05
N GLU A 16 -21.62 37.85 -56.25
CA GLU A 16 -20.16 38.13 -56.09
C GLU A 16 -19.26 37.06 -56.72
N GLU A 17 -18.21 37.50 -57.42
CA GLU A 17 -17.16 36.64 -57.98
C GLU A 17 -16.42 35.86 -56.88
N ALA A 18 -16.02 34.63 -57.19
CA ALA A 18 -15.30 33.77 -56.27
C ALA A 18 -13.95 34.40 -55.85
N ILE A 19 -13.78 34.65 -54.55
CA ILE A 19 -12.57 35.26 -53.99
C ILE A 19 -11.36 34.34 -54.24
N PRO A 20 -10.26 34.81 -54.86
CA PRO A 20 -9.08 33.99 -55.13
C PRO A 20 -8.46 33.41 -53.84
N LYS A 21 -8.15 32.11 -53.82
CA LYS A 21 -7.61 31.38 -52.65
C LYS A 21 -6.34 32.01 -52.04
N GLY A 22 -5.53 32.73 -52.81
CA GLY A 22 -4.36 33.48 -52.31
C GLY A 22 -4.67 34.77 -51.54
N SER A 23 -5.84 35.37 -51.77
CA SER A 23 -6.28 36.60 -51.09
C SER A 23 -6.74 36.34 -49.65
N ILE A 24 -7.28 35.15 -49.37
CA ILE A 24 -7.86 34.79 -48.08
C ILE A 24 -6.78 34.46 -47.05
N SER A 25 -5.76 33.69 -47.41
CA SER A 25 -4.66 33.31 -46.50
C SER A 25 -3.83 34.53 -46.08
N GLN A 26 -3.53 35.42 -47.03
CA GLN A 26 -2.79 36.65 -46.75
C GLN A 26 -3.59 37.58 -45.82
N PHE A 27 -4.90 37.69 -46.04
CA PHE A 27 -5.79 38.45 -45.15
C PHE A 27 -5.86 37.88 -43.72
N ILE A 28 -5.88 36.55 -43.57
CA ILE A 28 -5.84 35.91 -42.24
C ILE A 28 -4.51 36.24 -41.56
N ASN A 29 -3.39 36.08 -42.25
CA ASN A 29 -2.06 36.39 -41.70
C ASN A 29 -1.93 37.87 -41.27
N ASP A 30 -2.47 38.81 -42.05
CA ASP A 30 -2.45 40.23 -41.72
C ASP A 30 -3.25 40.52 -40.42
N LYS A 31 -4.42 39.87 -40.28
CA LYS A 31 -5.23 39.95 -39.04
C LYS A 31 -4.52 39.34 -37.84
N GLU A 32 -3.87 38.20 -38.05
CA GLU A 32 -3.09 37.54 -36.99
C GLU A 32 -1.96 38.44 -36.51
N LYS A 33 -1.28 39.11 -37.44
CA LYS A 33 -0.20 40.03 -37.13
C LYS A 33 -0.70 41.24 -36.34
N GLU A 34 -1.76 41.92 -36.79
CA GLU A 34 -2.31 43.09 -36.11
C GLU A 34 -2.83 42.75 -34.69
N ILE A 35 -3.53 41.61 -34.51
CA ILE A 35 -3.93 41.15 -33.18
C ILE A 35 -2.71 40.84 -32.31
N SER A 36 -1.70 40.16 -32.86
CA SER A 36 -0.51 39.81 -32.09
C SER A 36 0.22 41.05 -31.61
N GLU A 37 0.31 42.08 -32.44
CA GLU A 37 0.91 43.37 -32.07
C GLU A 37 0.10 44.08 -30.98
N ILE A 38 -1.24 44.07 -31.04
CA ILE A 38 -2.10 44.62 -29.98
C ILE A 38 -1.86 43.89 -28.65
N ILE A 39 -1.84 42.56 -28.66
CA ILE A 39 -1.61 41.77 -27.43
C ILE A 39 -0.19 41.98 -26.89
N LEU A 40 0.81 42.16 -27.78
CA LEU A 40 2.18 42.48 -27.37
C LEU A 40 2.27 43.88 -26.72
N GLU A 41 1.62 44.88 -27.29
CA GLU A 41 1.53 46.22 -26.72
C GLU A 41 0.85 46.20 -25.34
N LEU A 42 -0.24 45.45 -25.20
CA LEU A 42 -0.91 45.25 -23.90
C LEU A 42 -0.06 44.48 -22.89
N SER A 43 0.87 43.62 -23.33
CA SER A 43 1.75 42.85 -22.46
C SER A 43 3.00 43.59 -21.98
N GLN A 44 3.21 44.82 -22.43
CA GLN A 44 4.33 45.65 -21.97
C GLN A 44 4.25 45.87 -20.46
N ASP A 45 5.40 46.15 -19.86
CA ASP A 45 5.45 46.50 -18.45
C ASP A 45 4.51 47.68 -18.15
N THR A 46 3.72 47.55 -17.08
CA THR A 46 2.66 48.48 -16.72
C THR A 46 3.18 49.92 -16.56
N GLU A 47 4.43 50.11 -16.13
CA GLU A 47 5.01 51.44 -15.90
C GLU A 47 5.34 52.18 -17.21
N ILE A 48 5.74 51.43 -18.25
CA ILE A 48 6.15 51.99 -19.55
C ILE A 48 5.03 51.96 -20.59
N TYR A 49 3.91 51.30 -20.29
CA TYR A 49 2.79 51.13 -21.21
C TYR A 49 2.17 52.48 -21.64
N ASN A 50 1.98 52.65 -22.95
CA ASN A 50 1.36 53.84 -23.54
C ASN A 50 -0.04 53.54 -24.11
N PRO A 51 -1.13 53.90 -23.40
CA PRO A 51 -2.51 53.65 -23.84
C PRO A 51 -2.85 54.27 -25.21
N LYS A 52 -2.25 55.41 -25.54
CA LYS A 52 -2.53 56.13 -26.80
C LYS A 52 -2.07 55.34 -28.01
N GLN A 53 -0.96 54.61 -27.89
CA GLN A 53 -0.44 53.76 -28.96
C GLN A 53 -1.42 52.64 -29.29
N THR A 54 -1.82 51.87 -28.27
CA THR A 54 -2.78 50.77 -28.41
C THR A 54 -4.14 51.27 -28.91
N PHE A 55 -4.61 52.42 -28.40
CA PHE A 55 -5.85 53.05 -28.85
C PHE A 55 -5.83 53.36 -30.36
N ASN A 56 -4.77 53.98 -30.86
CA ASN A 56 -4.63 54.31 -32.28
C ASN A 56 -4.59 53.05 -33.15
N ARG A 57 -3.91 52.00 -32.67
CA ARG A 57 -3.84 50.71 -33.35
C ARG A 57 -5.22 50.04 -33.40
N LEU A 58 -5.96 50.04 -32.29
CA LEU A 58 -7.31 49.51 -32.23
C LEU A 58 -8.27 50.26 -33.15
N LYS A 59 -8.15 51.60 -33.22
CA LYS A 59 -8.92 52.43 -34.15
C LYS A 59 -8.69 52.00 -35.60
N LYS A 60 -7.42 51.89 -36.00
CA LYS A 60 -7.03 51.41 -37.34
C LYS A 60 -7.54 49.99 -37.60
N TYR A 61 -7.38 49.10 -36.63
CA TYR A 61 -7.81 47.72 -36.73
C TYR A 61 -9.34 47.61 -36.90
N GLN A 62 -10.12 48.34 -36.10
CA GLN A 62 -11.57 48.40 -36.21
C GLN A 62 -12.04 48.94 -37.57
N SER A 63 -11.45 50.03 -38.06
CA SER A 63 -11.76 50.54 -39.40
C SER A 63 -11.44 49.53 -40.50
N SER A 64 -10.36 48.75 -40.36
CA SER A 64 -10.00 47.69 -41.29
C SER A 64 -11.01 46.53 -41.30
N LEU A 65 -11.59 46.22 -40.13
CA LEU A 65 -12.62 45.19 -39.98
C LEU A 65 -13.95 45.61 -40.62
N GLN A 66 -14.31 46.89 -40.51
CA GLN A 66 -15.54 47.44 -41.07
C GLN A 66 -15.49 47.55 -42.61
N LYS A 67 -14.38 48.02 -43.19
CA LYS A 67 -14.23 48.19 -44.66
C LYS A 67 -14.30 46.89 -45.46
N LYS A 68 -13.94 45.74 -44.87
CA LYS A 68 -13.78 44.47 -45.59
C LYS A 68 -14.94 43.47 -45.38
N ASN A 69 -16.06 43.89 -44.77
CA ASN A 69 -17.28 43.08 -44.54
C ASN A 69 -17.02 41.67 -43.92
N LYS A 70 -15.95 41.53 -43.13
CA LYS A 70 -15.47 40.25 -42.55
C LYS A 70 -15.18 40.43 -41.06
N GLY A 71 -16.18 40.99 -40.36
CA GLY A 71 -16.08 41.82 -39.16
C GLY A 71 -15.93 41.10 -37.81
N ARG A 72 -14.96 40.19 -37.65
CA ARG A 72 -14.62 39.63 -36.32
C ARG A 72 -13.11 39.51 -36.10
N PRO A 73 -12.63 39.78 -34.86
CA PRO A 73 -11.27 39.43 -34.45
C PRO A 73 -11.03 37.91 -34.42
N LEU A 74 -9.77 37.48 -34.59
CA LEU A 74 -9.35 36.09 -34.52
C LEU A 74 -9.11 35.66 -33.07
N TYR A 75 -10.17 35.30 -32.37
CA TYR A 75 -10.12 34.98 -30.94
C TYR A 75 -9.22 33.79 -30.60
N SER A 76 -9.19 32.75 -31.45
CA SER A 76 -8.30 31.61 -31.28
C SER A 76 -6.82 32.00 -31.23
N LYS A 77 -6.45 33.12 -31.85
CA LYS A 77 -5.09 33.65 -31.86
C LYS A 77 -4.78 34.45 -30.60
N ILE A 78 -5.78 35.17 -30.07
CA ILE A 78 -5.71 35.80 -28.75
C ILE A 78 -5.46 34.71 -27.71
N THR A 79 -6.33 33.69 -27.64
CA THR A 79 -6.21 32.58 -26.69
C THR A 79 -4.85 31.89 -26.77
N LYS A 80 -4.40 31.52 -27.98
CA LYS A 80 -3.08 30.91 -28.16
C LYS A 80 -1.97 31.80 -27.62
N LYS A 81 -2.00 33.10 -27.95
CA LYS A 81 -0.96 34.03 -27.54
C LYS A 81 -0.93 34.24 -26.02
N ILE A 82 -2.10 34.27 -25.38
CA ILE A 82 -2.21 34.34 -23.92
C ILE A 82 -1.61 33.08 -23.27
N HIS A 83 -1.93 31.88 -23.77
CA HIS A 83 -1.37 30.64 -23.21
C HIS A 83 0.16 30.59 -23.33
N ASP A 84 0.72 31.10 -24.43
CA ASP A 84 2.17 31.13 -24.67
C ASP A 84 2.91 32.20 -23.82
N MET A 85 2.19 33.08 -23.10
CA MET A 85 2.77 34.14 -22.28
C MET A 85 3.01 33.69 -20.83
N ASP A 86 3.99 34.33 -20.18
CA ASP A 86 4.23 34.21 -18.75
C ASP A 86 3.14 34.93 -17.92
N GLU A 87 3.00 34.56 -16.64
CA GLU A 87 2.00 35.14 -15.74
C GLU A 87 2.18 36.64 -15.53
N ASN A 88 3.42 37.14 -15.55
CA ASN A 88 3.68 38.58 -15.40
C ASN A 88 3.09 39.38 -16.56
N LYS A 89 3.30 38.93 -17.81
CA LYS A 89 2.69 39.54 -19.00
C LYS A 89 1.17 39.43 -18.98
N LYS A 90 0.61 38.32 -18.50
CA LYS A 90 -0.84 38.15 -18.34
C LYS A 90 -1.42 39.16 -17.36
N ASN A 91 -0.75 39.40 -16.23
CA ASN A 91 -1.13 40.40 -15.25
C ASN A 91 -1.03 41.82 -15.82
N ASN A 92 0.09 42.13 -16.50
CA ASN A 92 0.28 43.41 -17.18
C ASN A 92 -0.84 43.69 -18.19
N ILE A 93 -1.28 42.68 -18.96
CA ILE A 93 -2.40 42.82 -19.90
C ILE A 93 -3.67 43.28 -19.20
N THR A 94 -4.03 42.69 -18.06
CA THR A 94 -5.23 43.05 -17.30
C THR A 94 -5.17 44.49 -16.78
N GLU A 95 -4.02 44.89 -16.26
CA GLU A 95 -3.79 46.26 -15.78
C GLU A 95 -3.78 47.28 -16.93
N ASN A 96 -3.11 46.95 -18.04
CA ASN A 96 -2.99 47.82 -19.21
C ASN A 96 -4.32 47.94 -19.98
N LEU A 97 -5.16 46.90 -19.99
CA LEU A 97 -6.54 46.98 -20.48
C LEU A 97 -7.36 47.98 -19.66
N THR A 98 -7.21 47.96 -18.33
CA THR A 98 -7.89 48.92 -17.45
C THR A 98 -7.43 50.35 -17.77
N LYS A 99 -6.11 50.57 -17.90
CA LYS A 99 -5.55 51.87 -18.31
C LYS A 99 -6.06 52.32 -19.69
N LEU A 100 -6.19 51.40 -20.63
CA LEU A 100 -6.72 51.67 -21.97
C LEU A 100 -8.19 52.08 -21.95
N ILE A 101 -9.01 51.40 -21.14
CA ILE A 101 -10.43 51.74 -20.96
C ILE A 101 -10.54 53.16 -20.39
N SER A 102 -9.84 53.47 -19.31
CA SER A 102 -9.84 54.81 -18.72
C SER A 102 -9.31 55.90 -19.65
N PHE A 103 -8.34 55.58 -20.51
CA PHE A 103 -7.88 56.50 -21.56
C PHE A 103 -8.96 56.75 -22.62
N THR A 104 -9.63 55.69 -23.07
CA THR A 104 -10.71 55.75 -24.09
C THR A 104 -11.88 56.60 -23.60
N GLU A 105 -12.24 56.48 -22.31
CA GLU A 105 -13.28 57.31 -21.67
C GLU A 105 -12.91 58.81 -21.69
N LYS A 106 -11.64 59.14 -21.44
CA LYS A 106 -11.16 60.53 -21.47
C LYS A 106 -11.17 61.13 -22.88
N GLU A 107 -10.88 60.32 -23.90
CA GLU A 107 -10.91 60.73 -25.31
C GLU A 107 -12.33 60.90 -25.87
N LYS A 108 -13.38 60.47 -25.13
CA LYS A 108 -14.80 60.54 -25.53
C LYS A 108 -15.09 59.90 -26.91
N GLU A 109 -14.36 58.84 -27.26
CA GLU A 109 -14.52 58.10 -28.51
C GLU A 109 -15.22 56.76 -28.22
N ASP A 110 -16.54 56.80 -28.11
CA ASP A 110 -17.34 55.63 -27.72
C ASP A 110 -17.30 54.49 -28.74
N SER A 111 -16.92 54.81 -29.99
CA SER A 111 -16.92 53.85 -31.09
C SER A 111 -15.93 52.69 -30.90
N ILE A 112 -14.90 52.86 -30.07
CA ILE A 112 -13.83 51.87 -29.85
C ILE A 112 -14.12 50.89 -28.70
N PHE A 113 -14.98 51.25 -27.74
CA PHE A 113 -15.32 50.33 -26.64
C PHE A 113 -15.77 48.93 -27.07
N PRO A 114 -16.58 48.74 -28.13
CA PRO A 114 -17.00 47.41 -28.56
C PRO A 114 -15.84 46.47 -28.93
N ILE A 115 -14.72 46.98 -29.45
CA ILE A 115 -13.56 46.14 -29.76
C ILE A 115 -12.69 45.89 -28.52
N ILE A 116 -12.56 46.88 -27.64
CA ILE A 116 -11.85 46.73 -26.36
C ILE A 116 -12.52 45.66 -25.51
N PHE A 117 -13.85 45.74 -25.32
CA PHE A 117 -14.59 44.77 -24.52
C PHE A 117 -14.54 43.35 -25.10
N LYS A 118 -14.54 43.20 -26.44
CA LYS A 118 -14.34 41.89 -27.07
C LYS A 118 -12.97 41.31 -26.77
N ILE A 119 -11.93 42.13 -26.86
CA ILE A 119 -10.56 41.68 -26.55
C ILE A 119 -10.44 41.32 -25.07
N TYR A 120 -10.99 42.16 -24.19
CA TYR A 120 -11.06 41.91 -22.75
C TYR A 120 -11.75 40.58 -22.42
N ASP A 121 -12.94 40.35 -22.96
CA ASP A 121 -13.71 39.12 -22.75
C ASP A 121 -12.93 37.88 -23.20
N HIS A 122 -12.28 37.93 -24.37
CA HIS A 122 -11.50 36.81 -24.88
C HIS A 122 -10.20 36.54 -24.13
N ILE A 123 -9.57 37.58 -23.57
CA ILE A 123 -8.39 37.42 -22.71
C ILE A 123 -8.78 36.77 -21.39
N ASN A 124 -9.84 37.26 -20.75
CA ASN A 124 -10.35 36.68 -19.50
C ASN A 124 -10.80 35.24 -19.71
N LEU A 125 -11.51 34.95 -20.80
CA LEU A 125 -11.94 33.59 -21.13
C LEU A 125 -10.73 32.65 -21.29
N ALA A 126 -9.66 33.10 -21.95
CA ALA A 126 -8.44 32.31 -22.10
C ALA A 126 -7.75 32.05 -20.75
N GLN A 127 -7.64 33.07 -19.90
CA GLN A 127 -7.07 32.93 -18.56
C GLN A 127 -7.91 31.98 -17.68
N PHE A 128 -9.24 32.08 -17.73
CA PHE A 128 -10.14 31.19 -17.00
C PHE A 128 -10.00 29.74 -17.44
N GLN A 129 -9.96 29.48 -18.76
CA GLN A 129 -9.74 28.14 -19.30
C GLN A 129 -8.42 27.53 -18.84
N GLU A 130 -7.35 28.33 -18.82
CA GLU A 130 -6.05 27.87 -18.33
C GLU A 130 -6.09 27.52 -16.84
N LEU A 131 -6.78 28.33 -16.03
CA LEU A 131 -6.95 28.08 -14.60
C LEU A 131 -7.72 26.77 -14.33
N GLU A 132 -8.84 26.55 -15.03
CA GLU A 132 -9.62 25.32 -14.90
C GLU A 132 -8.80 24.08 -15.29
N ILE A 133 -8.01 24.17 -16.37
CA ILE A 133 -7.13 23.08 -16.80
C ILE A 133 -6.05 22.82 -15.74
N LYS A 134 -5.40 23.86 -15.21
CA LYS A 134 -4.39 23.73 -14.14
C LYS A 134 -4.99 23.04 -12.91
N GLN A 135 -6.18 23.45 -12.49
CA GLN A 135 -6.88 22.86 -11.35
C GLN A 135 -7.22 21.39 -11.61
N ALA A 136 -7.77 21.05 -12.78
CA ALA A 136 -8.07 19.67 -13.14
C ALA A 136 -6.81 18.78 -13.16
N VAL A 137 -5.67 19.32 -13.61
CA VAL A 137 -4.39 18.61 -13.60
C VAL A 137 -3.87 18.38 -12.18
N GLU A 138 -3.94 19.40 -11.31
CA GLU A 138 -3.53 19.25 -9.91
C GLU A 138 -4.44 18.28 -9.15
N ASP A 139 -5.76 18.31 -9.38
CA ASP A 139 -6.71 17.36 -8.81
C ASP A 139 -6.42 15.93 -9.29
N ALA A 140 -6.13 15.74 -10.58
CA ALA A 140 -5.73 14.45 -11.13
C ALA A 140 -4.44 13.94 -10.49
N LYS A 141 -3.43 14.81 -10.32
CA LYS A 141 -2.15 14.49 -9.68
C LYS A 141 -2.33 14.13 -8.20
N ALA A 142 -3.16 14.86 -7.47
CA ALA A 142 -3.48 14.57 -6.08
C ALA A 142 -4.17 13.20 -5.94
N ASN A 143 -5.15 12.92 -6.80
CA ASN A 143 -5.83 11.63 -6.84
C ASN A 143 -4.88 10.47 -7.18
N ILE A 144 -4.02 10.64 -8.18
CA ILE A 144 -3.01 9.64 -8.55
C ILE A 144 -2.05 9.38 -7.37
N SER A 145 -1.56 10.43 -6.72
CA SER A 145 -0.65 10.30 -5.57
C SER A 145 -1.32 9.56 -4.40
N ALA A 146 -2.57 9.90 -4.09
CA ALA A 146 -3.35 9.21 -3.08
C ALA A 146 -3.62 7.73 -3.42
N MET A 147 -3.80 7.40 -4.71
CA MET A 147 -3.90 6.01 -5.17
C MET A 147 -2.61 5.24 -4.94
N PHE A 148 -1.46 5.83 -5.27
CA PHE A 148 -0.14 5.19 -5.05
C PHE A 148 0.14 4.97 -3.55
N GLU A 149 -0.04 5.99 -2.70
CA GLU A 149 0.16 5.85 -1.25
C GLU A 149 -0.76 4.79 -0.62
N ASN A 150 -2.03 4.75 -1.04
CA ASN A 150 -2.97 3.74 -0.55
C ASN A 150 -2.60 2.33 -1.05
N SER A 151 -2.01 2.22 -2.24
CA SER A 151 -1.58 0.93 -2.79
C SER A 151 -0.36 0.37 -2.04
N GLU A 152 0.60 1.23 -1.68
CA GLU A 152 1.80 0.87 -0.92
C GLU A 152 1.43 0.43 0.51
N LYS A 153 0.63 1.25 1.22
CA LYS A 153 0.14 0.92 2.57
C LYS A 153 -0.65 -0.39 2.63
N LYS A 154 -1.52 -0.65 1.64
CA LYS A 154 -2.32 -1.89 1.59
C LYS A 154 -1.46 -3.12 1.31
N PHE A 155 -0.39 -2.98 0.53
CA PHE A 155 0.50 -4.09 0.19
C PHE A 155 1.34 -4.48 1.40
N ASP A 156 1.90 -3.49 2.11
CA ASP A 156 2.71 -3.72 3.31
C ASP A 156 1.87 -4.27 4.46
N GLU A 157 0.68 -3.71 4.73
CA GLU A 157 -0.16 -4.16 5.84
C GLU A 157 -0.67 -5.60 5.65
N LYS A 158 -0.99 -6.00 4.41
CA LYS A 158 -1.45 -7.35 4.12
C LYS A 158 -0.29 -8.36 4.19
N ALA A 159 0.86 -8.03 3.62
CA ALA A 159 2.05 -8.88 3.68
C ALA A 159 2.56 -9.06 5.13
N GLU A 160 2.51 -8.01 5.94
CA GLU A 160 2.90 -8.04 7.34
C GLU A 160 1.92 -8.88 8.18
N LYS A 161 0.61 -8.72 7.98
CA LYS A 161 -0.41 -9.54 8.67
C LYS A 161 -0.26 -11.03 8.35
N GLU A 162 0.01 -11.40 7.10
CA GLU A 162 0.22 -12.81 6.72
C GLU A 162 1.50 -13.38 7.35
N LYS A 163 2.61 -12.62 7.35
CA LYS A 163 3.86 -13.02 8.03
C LYS A 163 3.65 -13.20 9.53
N ILE A 164 2.98 -12.26 10.20
CA ILE A 164 2.69 -12.33 11.64
C ILE A 164 1.82 -13.56 11.95
N LYS A 165 0.81 -13.86 11.11
CA LYS A 165 -0.06 -15.03 11.29
C LYS A 165 0.74 -16.34 11.18
N ALA A 166 1.60 -16.45 10.16
CA ALA A 166 2.46 -17.63 9.97
C ALA A 166 3.44 -17.82 11.14
N ILE A 167 4.11 -16.72 11.58
CA ILE A 167 5.02 -16.76 12.73
C ILE A 167 4.27 -17.18 14.01
N LYS A 168 3.06 -16.66 14.22
CA LYS A 168 2.23 -17.00 15.39
C LYS A 168 1.82 -18.47 15.41
N GLU A 169 1.47 -19.02 14.25
CA GLU A 169 1.12 -20.44 14.11
C GLU A 169 2.32 -21.36 14.37
N ILE A 170 3.48 -21.04 13.78
CA ILE A 170 4.74 -21.77 14.02
C ILE A 170 5.11 -21.71 15.52
N THR A 171 5.05 -20.52 16.12
CA THR A 171 5.36 -20.34 17.55
C THR A 171 4.41 -21.14 18.43
N LYS A 172 3.12 -21.18 18.09
CA LYS A 172 2.13 -21.97 18.82
C LYS A 172 2.42 -23.47 18.72
N ASN A 173 2.67 -23.97 17.51
CA ASN A 173 2.96 -25.40 17.29
C ASN A 173 4.23 -25.83 18.04
N ILE A 174 5.30 -25.02 17.98
CA ILE A 174 6.54 -25.27 18.73
C ILE A 174 6.27 -25.26 20.24
N ASN A 175 5.46 -24.31 20.75
CA ASN A 175 5.15 -24.25 22.16
C ASN A 175 4.34 -25.46 22.64
N ASP A 176 3.36 -25.89 21.86
CA ASP A 176 2.53 -27.06 22.18
C ASP A 176 3.36 -28.36 22.14
N GLU A 177 4.23 -28.52 21.14
CA GLU A 177 5.17 -29.65 21.04
C GLU A 177 6.20 -29.64 22.18
N SER A 178 6.76 -28.47 22.51
CA SER A 178 7.69 -28.28 23.63
C SER A 178 7.04 -28.64 24.97
N ARG A 179 5.77 -28.26 25.21
CA ARG A 179 5.02 -28.68 26.40
C ARG A 179 4.80 -30.19 26.44
N GLY A 180 4.57 -30.81 25.29
CA GLY A 180 4.51 -32.27 25.16
C GLY A 180 5.83 -32.93 25.57
N ALA A 181 6.94 -32.44 25.03
CA ALA A 181 8.28 -32.93 25.34
C ALA A 181 8.65 -32.74 26.83
N GLN A 182 8.35 -31.59 27.41
CA GLN A 182 8.57 -31.31 28.84
C GLN A 182 7.81 -32.29 29.74
N ARG A 183 6.56 -32.62 29.39
CA ARG A 183 5.78 -33.61 30.14
C ARG A 183 6.39 -35.00 30.04
N GLY A 184 6.90 -35.36 28.86
CA GLY A 184 7.69 -36.58 28.65
C GLY A 184 8.91 -36.62 29.57
N TYR A 185 9.71 -35.55 29.56
CA TYR A 185 10.92 -35.41 30.39
C TYR A 185 10.64 -35.56 31.90
N VAL A 186 9.65 -34.84 32.43
CA VAL A 186 9.28 -34.93 33.87
C VAL A 186 8.86 -36.35 34.25
N THR A 187 8.13 -37.04 33.36
CA THR A 187 7.70 -38.42 33.60
C THR A 187 8.89 -39.37 33.61
N THR A 188 9.80 -39.27 32.63
CA THR A 188 11.03 -40.09 32.60
C THR A 188 11.89 -39.85 33.83
N LEU A 189 12.06 -38.59 34.26
CA LEU A 189 12.81 -38.25 35.47
C LEU A 189 12.17 -38.85 36.73
N GLY A 190 10.83 -38.81 36.84
CA GLY A 190 10.09 -39.42 37.94
C GLY A 190 10.29 -40.93 38.03
N ILE A 191 10.36 -41.61 36.88
CA ILE A 191 10.61 -43.05 36.82
C ILE A 191 12.03 -43.38 37.26
N PHE A 192 13.04 -42.63 36.80
CA PHE A 192 14.43 -42.80 37.26
C PHE A 192 14.56 -42.59 38.77
N ALA A 193 13.90 -41.57 39.32
CA ALA A 193 13.90 -41.32 40.77
C ALA A 193 13.31 -42.51 41.55
N ALA A 194 12.20 -43.08 41.08
CA ALA A 194 11.57 -44.23 41.73
C ALA A 194 12.42 -45.50 41.64
N ILE A 195 13.08 -45.76 40.50
CA ILE A 195 14.01 -46.88 40.32
C ILE A 195 15.21 -46.73 41.28
N ILE A 196 15.80 -45.54 41.35
CA ILE A 196 16.93 -45.25 42.24
C ILE A 196 16.52 -45.44 43.71
N LEU A 197 15.36 -44.92 44.12
CA LEU A 197 14.84 -45.04 45.48
C LEU A 197 14.59 -46.50 45.86
N ALA A 198 13.98 -47.28 44.96
CA ALA A 198 13.77 -48.71 45.15
C ALA A 198 15.08 -49.49 45.29
N ALA A 199 16.08 -49.20 44.44
CA ALA A 199 17.39 -49.84 44.50
C ALA A 199 18.10 -49.56 45.83
N PHE A 200 18.21 -48.29 46.24
CA PHE A 200 18.86 -47.94 47.52
C PHE A 200 18.10 -48.44 48.74
N SER A 201 16.76 -48.45 48.70
CA SER A 201 15.95 -49.04 49.76
C SER A 201 16.24 -50.54 49.91
N SER A 202 16.24 -51.28 48.80
CA SER A 202 16.54 -52.72 48.81
C SER A 202 17.95 -53.04 49.31
N LEU A 203 18.95 -52.25 48.94
CA LEU A 203 20.34 -52.41 49.41
C LEU A 203 20.48 -52.11 50.91
N SER A 204 19.82 -51.06 51.40
CA SER A 204 19.82 -50.70 52.84
C SER A 204 19.21 -51.82 53.69
N LEU A 205 18.11 -52.41 53.21
CA LEU A 205 17.45 -53.53 53.88
C LEU A 205 18.29 -54.80 53.85
N ALA A 206 18.92 -55.12 52.71
CA ALA A 206 19.84 -56.25 52.61
C ALA A 206 21.02 -56.09 53.60
N LYS A 207 21.58 -54.89 53.72
CA LYS A 207 22.62 -54.57 54.70
C LYS A 207 22.14 -54.81 56.15
N ASN A 208 20.99 -54.24 56.51
CA ASN A 208 20.43 -54.38 57.86
C ASN A 208 20.07 -55.84 58.21
N ALA A 209 19.60 -56.62 57.23
CA ALA A 209 19.33 -58.05 57.41
C ALA A 209 20.60 -58.89 57.65
N THR A 210 21.75 -58.43 57.16
CA THR A 210 23.03 -59.11 57.33
C THR A 210 23.72 -58.70 58.64
N GLU A 211 23.48 -57.48 59.12
CA GLU A 211 24.09 -56.91 60.35
C GLU A 211 23.23 -57.09 61.61
N GLY A 212 21.93 -57.41 61.48
CA GLY A 212 20.95 -57.47 62.57
C GLY A 212 20.70 -58.87 63.14
N ASN A 213 20.63 -58.95 64.47
CA ASN A 213 20.34 -60.16 65.25
C ASN A 213 18.82 -60.48 65.22
N TYR A 214 18.26 -60.79 64.04
CA TYR A 214 16.88 -61.26 63.91
C TYR A 214 16.85 -62.78 64.11
N GLY A 215 16.20 -63.22 65.18
CA GLY A 215 15.95 -64.63 65.45
C GLY A 215 15.13 -65.25 64.31
N ASP A 216 15.68 -66.34 63.76
CA ASP A 216 15.17 -67.18 62.66
C ASP A 216 15.45 -66.69 61.22
N LEU A 217 16.44 -67.34 60.57
CA LEU A 217 16.87 -67.13 59.18
C LEU A 217 15.71 -67.26 58.19
N HIS A 218 14.79 -68.15 58.49
CA HIS A 218 13.57 -68.40 57.72
C HIS A 218 12.65 -67.17 57.70
N GLY A 219 12.46 -66.50 58.85
CA GLY A 219 11.67 -65.27 58.94
C GLY A 219 12.26 -64.12 58.10
N ALA A 220 13.59 -64.01 58.07
CA ALA A 220 14.29 -63.00 57.28
C ALA A 220 14.14 -63.23 55.76
N ILE A 221 14.22 -64.48 55.30
CA ILE A 221 14.00 -64.84 53.88
C ILE A 221 12.57 -64.51 53.46
N LEU A 222 11.58 -64.84 54.30
CA LEU A 222 10.17 -64.58 54.00
C LEU A 222 9.87 -63.07 53.93
N LEU A 223 10.35 -62.29 54.90
CA LEU A 223 10.17 -60.85 54.94
C LEU A 223 10.80 -60.18 53.71
N ASN A 224 12.04 -60.56 53.35
CA ASN A 224 12.72 -60.02 52.18
C ASN A 224 12.03 -60.42 50.85
N THR A 225 11.41 -61.60 50.78
CA THR A 225 10.68 -62.05 49.58
C THR A 225 9.38 -61.27 49.39
N ILE A 226 8.62 -61.01 50.47
CA ILE A 226 7.41 -60.19 50.44
C ILE A 226 7.75 -58.75 50.05
N LEU A 227 8.84 -58.22 50.57
CA LEU A 227 9.27 -56.86 50.25
C LEU A 227 9.84 -56.75 48.83
N GLY A 228 10.59 -57.76 48.38
CA GLY A 228 11.12 -57.87 47.04
C GLY A 228 10.02 -57.97 45.97
N THR A 229 8.94 -58.70 46.25
CA THR A 229 7.76 -58.72 45.36
C THR A 229 7.07 -57.37 45.26
N LEU A 230 6.97 -56.62 46.36
CA LEU A 230 6.44 -55.26 46.34
C LEU A 230 7.30 -54.33 45.47
N VAL A 231 8.62 -54.37 45.65
CA VAL A 231 9.56 -53.55 44.87
C VAL A 231 9.54 -53.92 43.37
N LEU A 232 9.55 -55.22 43.05
CA LEU A 232 9.44 -55.67 41.65
C LEU A 232 8.10 -55.27 41.03
N GLY A 233 7.00 -55.33 41.78
CA GLY A 233 5.70 -54.86 41.33
C GLY A 233 5.70 -53.38 40.96
N LEU A 234 6.34 -52.53 41.78
CA LEU A 234 6.50 -51.11 41.48
C LEU A 234 7.36 -50.88 40.23
N ILE A 235 8.48 -51.58 40.09
CA ILE A 235 9.35 -51.46 38.90
C ILE A 235 8.60 -51.87 37.63
N GLN A 236 7.83 -52.97 37.66
CA GLN A 236 7.07 -53.42 36.50
C GLN A 236 5.92 -52.48 36.15
N MET A 237 5.25 -51.88 37.14
CA MET A 237 4.26 -50.83 36.90
C MET A 237 4.87 -49.61 36.20
N LEU A 238 6.09 -49.22 36.60
CA LEU A 238 6.83 -48.11 35.99
C LEU A 238 7.32 -48.45 34.57
N LEU A 239 7.84 -49.66 34.35
CA LEU A 239 8.21 -50.13 33.01
C LEU A 239 7.00 -50.16 32.07
N SER A 240 5.85 -50.66 32.54
CA SER A 240 4.61 -50.62 31.77
C SER A 240 4.20 -49.18 31.40
N ALA A 241 4.47 -48.20 32.26
CA ALA A 241 4.23 -46.79 31.95
C ALA A 241 5.20 -46.26 30.89
N ILE A 242 6.49 -46.63 30.91
CA ILE A 242 7.48 -46.25 29.89
C ILE A 242 7.09 -46.81 28.52
N PHE A 243 6.82 -48.11 28.42
CA PHE A 243 6.47 -48.77 27.15
C PHE A 243 5.22 -48.13 26.52
N LYS A 244 4.23 -47.77 27.37
CA LYS A 244 3.03 -47.05 26.92
C LYS A 244 3.34 -45.64 26.38
N MET A 245 4.36 -44.95 26.90
CA MET A 245 4.79 -43.64 26.39
C MET A 245 5.56 -43.75 25.07
N GLU A 246 6.28 -44.86 24.84
CA GLU A 246 7.00 -45.12 23.58
C GLU A 246 6.10 -45.74 22.50
N GLY A 247 4.81 -45.93 22.78
CA GLY A 247 3.85 -46.54 21.85
C GLY A 247 4.03 -48.04 21.64
N LYS A 248 4.74 -48.72 22.55
CA LYS A 248 4.99 -50.16 22.50
C LYS A 248 4.10 -50.89 23.51
N GLU A 249 3.68 -52.11 23.15
CA GLU A 249 2.88 -52.93 24.06
C GLU A 249 3.75 -53.62 25.11
N TYR A 250 3.43 -53.43 26.39
CA TYR A 250 4.01 -54.18 27.49
C TYR A 250 3.05 -55.28 27.92
N HIS A 251 3.46 -56.53 27.74
CA HIS A 251 2.62 -57.66 28.07
C HIS A 251 2.65 -57.98 29.57
N TRP A 252 1.47 -58.13 30.17
CA TRP A 252 1.28 -58.41 31.60
C TRP A 252 1.91 -59.74 32.07
N TYR A 253 2.17 -60.69 31.15
CA TYR A 253 2.82 -61.96 31.49
C TYR A 253 4.25 -61.78 32.03
N ASN A 254 4.94 -60.70 31.65
CA ASN A 254 6.29 -60.39 32.14
C ASN A 254 6.31 -60.13 33.65
N VAL A 255 5.24 -59.51 34.17
CA VAL A 255 5.06 -59.26 35.60
C VAL A 255 4.92 -60.58 36.36
N VAL A 256 4.03 -61.43 35.86
CA VAL A 256 3.73 -62.74 36.46
C VAL A 256 4.97 -63.62 36.46
N LEU A 257 5.70 -63.68 35.35
CA LEU A 257 6.93 -64.46 35.24
C LEU A 257 8.01 -63.99 36.23
N SER A 258 8.18 -62.68 36.37
CA SER A 258 9.17 -62.09 37.30
C SER A 258 8.86 -62.41 38.76
N CYS A 259 7.58 -62.34 39.15
CA CYS A 259 7.15 -62.70 40.50
C CYS A 259 7.35 -64.20 40.76
N ILE A 260 6.95 -65.06 39.82
CA ILE A 260 7.14 -66.52 39.95
C ILE A 260 8.62 -66.86 40.12
N ALA A 261 9.50 -66.26 39.32
CA ALA A 261 10.95 -66.49 39.42
C ALA A 261 11.51 -66.10 40.81
N LEU A 262 11.06 -64.97 41.38
CA LEU A 262 11.47 -64.55 42.73
C LEU A 262 11.03 -65.55 43.80
N TRP A 263 9.78 -66.02 43.75
CA TRP A 263 9.26 -66.98 44.71
C TRP A 263 9.93 -68.35 44.60
N ILE A 264 10.29 -68.79 43.38
CA ILE A 264 11.08 -70.01 43.18
C ILE A 264 12.48 -69.86 43.79
N ALA A 265 13.15 -68.71 43.57
CA ALA A 265 14.45 -68.43 44.15
C ALA A 265 14.39 -68.39 45.69
N ALA A 266 13.33 -67.81 46.27
CA ALA A 266 13.11 -67.79 47.71
C ALA A 266 12.88 -69.19 48.28
N ALA A 267 12.10 -70.04 47.60
CA ALA A 267 11.87 -71.43 48.01
C ALA A 267 13.16 -72.27 47.94
N ALA A 268 13.99 -72.08 46.91
CA ALA A 268 15.30 -72.71 46.80
C ALA A 268 16.24 -72.25 47.93
N ALA A 269 16.28 -70.95 48.22
CA ALA A 269 17.07 -70.40 49.32
C ALA A 269 16.60 -70.92 50.68
N TRP A 270 15.28 -71.07 50.88
CA TRP A 270 14.71 -71.68 52.08
C TRP A 270 15.15 -73.13 52.26
N TYR A 271 15.14 -73.93 51.17
CA TYR A 271 15.57 -75.33 51.20
C TYR A 271 17.07 -75.48 51.48
N VAL A 272 17.90 -74.57 50.97
CA VAL A 272 19.35 -74.55 51.24
C VAL A 272 19.67 -74.05 52.66
N ALA A 273 18.79 -73.24 53.24
CA ALA A 273 18.92 -72.71 54.60
C ALA A 273 18.45 -73.70 55.70
N GLN A 274 17.89 -74.85 55.30
CA GLN A 274 17.46 -75.94 56.19
C GLN A 274 18.62 -76.85 56.59
#